data_AF-A0A932U272-F1
#
_entry.id   AF-A0A932U272-F1
#
_cell.length_a   1.000
_cell.length_b   1.000
_cell.length_c   1.000
_cell.angle_alpha   90.00
_cell.angle_beta   90.00
_cell.angle_gamma   90.00
#
_symmetry.space_group_name_H-M   'P 1'
#
loop_
_entity.id
_entity.type
_entity.pdbx_description
1 polymer ?
#
loop_
_entity_poly.entity_id
_entity_poly.type
_entity_poly.pdbx_seq_one_letter_code
_entity_poly.pdbx_strand_id
1 'polypeptide(L)'
;MNWSILRTWPLTPRKQQWGILAAALLIGLGLFAVNSAARTSASNVNVLANGNFEDGFVIQPGCGMVGVGWGCFTNGGGANYGFYQEQWGPVVANGANSQLIEINTAGSFPADADRYAGIYQTAPVVDWAEYTLDLKGMIRTTEMDGDPWRYRVQVGWSQGKTADWTKVTNWQDVGWDTYYPRTSPGAFSSYNRKLLAEADHLTLYIRVWKKWGVPEMELDVSFDAISLTGPAAGSKPTATATATAKPGQTPAPTATATAVAVASCGGQNFVANGTFEGGFNATAIGHVGKSWGWFTNGGGANYGFYDEQWPPVVSDGSHGQLIEINSQGVFPADADRYAGIYQKITGLKAGTTYQLTLAGQLRGVDGGDDTHRFAAQWGYTSGGETDWAKVGNWQGIDLGPIHPRTAPGPMATATVKFSAPASEIVLFIRGWKKWGTTETEMDLNLDSISLTACTGTTTTPPSTTCQYVVKPGDSLAWIAQKYGVTVQALAAHNSIYNVNIIYIGQVLTIPGCSTAPAPTATPAPAVTVTPAPTPTPGMTPTTYTVQPGDSLSAIAARFGVDVYYLAQVNGIWNINIIYVGQVLVIPRD
;
A
#
# COMPACT_ATOMS: atom_id res chain seq x y z
N MET A 1 -63.41 -19.67 11.55
CA MET A 1 -64.30 -20.80 11.88
C MET A 1 -64.03 -21.94 10.91
N ASN A 2 -63.63 -23.10 11.43
CA ASN A 2 -63.82 -24.51 10.99
C ASN A 2 -64.06 -24.82 9.49
N TRP A 3 -63.16 -25.56 8.81
CA TRP A 3 -62.99 -27.03 8.72
C TRP A 3 -63.68 -27.68 7.49
N SER A 4 -62.84 -28.21 6.57
CA SER A 4 -62.82 -29.58 6.01
C SER A 4 -64.00 -30.14 5.17
N ILE A 5 -63.72 -30.68 3.95
CA ILE A 5 -63.81 -32.12 3.55
C ILE A 5 -63.82 -32.33 2.00
N LEU A 6 -63.11 -33.39 1.59
CA LEU A 6 -62.85 -33.97 0.26
C LEU A 6 -63.87 -35.06 -0.19
N ARG A 7 -63.75 -35.49 -1.48
CA ARG A 7 -64.11 -36.78 -2.16
C ARG A 7 -65.27 -36.66 -3.20
N THR A 8 -65.30 -37.27 -4.40
CA THR A 8 -64.56 -38.36 -5.10
C THR A 8 -64.91 -38.42 -6.62
N TRP A 9 -64.08 -39.14 -7.41
CA TRP A 9 -64.04 -39.46 -8.87
C TRP A 9 -65.17 -40.41 -9.40
N PRO A 10 -65.20 -41.04 -10.64
CA PRO A 10 -64.20 -41.21 -11.76
C PRO A 10 -64.69 -41.39 -13.26
N LEU A 11 -63.73 -41.69 -14.17
CA LEU A 11 -63.74 -42.47 -15.46
C LEU A 11 -63.86 -41.80 -16.87
N THR A 12 -63.03 -42.36 -17.78
CA THR A 12 -62.52 -42.10 -19.16
C THR A 12 -63.46 -42.55 -20.34
N PRO A 13 -63.07 -42.64 -21.66
CA PRO A 13 -61.99 -42.03 -22.51
C PRO A 13 -62.41 -41.61 -23.98
N ARG A 14 -61.40 -41.16 -24.77
CA ARG A 14 -61.03 -41.54 -26.18
C ARG A 14 -61.25 -40.57 -27.38
N LYS A 15 -60.09 -40.16 -27.96
CA LYS A 15 -59.65 -40.04 -29.38
C LYS A 15 -60.56 -39.41 -30.46
N GLN A 16 -60.02 -38.40 -31.16
CA GLN A 16 -60.00 -38.40 -32.64
C GLN A 16 -59.00 -37.38 -33.22
N GLN A 17 -58.49 -37.71 -34.42
CA GLN A 17 -57.34 -37.10 -35.08
C GLN A 17 -57.58 -37.18 -36.61
N TRP A 18 -57.07 -36.19 -37.37
CA TRP A 18 -56.70 -36.16 -38.81
C TRP A 18 -57.66 -35.66 -39.92
N GLY A 19 -57.05 -34.82 -40.81
CA GLY A 19 -57.25 -34.78 -42.27
C GLY A 19 -57.87 -33.45 -42.80
N ILE A 20 -57.24 -32.45 -43.42
CA ILE A 20 -56.19 -32.25 -44.49
C ILE A 20 -56.80 -31.80 -45.85
N LEU A 21 -56.18 -30.75 -46.45
CA LEU A 21 -56.16 -30.25 -47.87
C LEU A 21 -57.42 -29.52 -48.42
N ALA A 22 -57.37 -28.46 -49.26
CA ALA A 22 -56.32 -27.66 -49.90
C ALA A 22 -56.94 -26.38 -50.53
N ALA A 23 -56.16 -25.30 -50.71
CA ALA A 23 -56.16 -24.43 -51.90
C ALA A 23 -55.04 -23.38 -51.81
N ALA A 24 -54.22 -23.28 -52.86
CA ALA A 24 -53.07 -22.39 -52.99
C ALA A 24 -53.12 -21.60 -54.32
N LEU A 25 -52.57 -20.37 -54.32
CA LEU A 25 -51.69 -19.67 -55.30
C LEU A 25 -52.10 -18.17 -55.41
N LEU A 26 -51.27 -17.11 -55.57
CA LEU A 26 -49.84 -16.70 -55.66
C LEU A 26 -49.83 -15.22 -55.18
N ILE A 27 -48.78 -14.53 -54.69
CA ILE A 27 -47.50 -14.10 -55.28
C ILE A 27 -46.75 -13.38 -54.13
N GLY A 28 -45.43 -13.56 -53.99
CA GLY A 28 -44.59 -12.57 -53.26
C GLY A 28 -43.41 -13.14 -52.50
N LEU A 29 -42.21 -12.72 -52.88
CA LEU A 29 -40.90 -13.17 -52.40
C LEU A 29 -40.68 -13.00 -50.88
N GLY A 30 -39.88 -13.93 -50.33
CA GLY A 30 -38.95 -13.64 -49.24
C GLY A 30 -39.34 -14.14 -47.86
N LEU A 31 -39.21 -15.46 -47.63
CA LEU A 31 -39.04 -15.99 -46.28
C LEU A 31 -37.69 -15.50 -45.71
N PHE A 32 -37.72 -14.86 -44.55
CA PHE A 32 -36.83 -15.26 -43.46
C PHE A 32 -37.61 -15.16 -42.14
N ALA A 33 -37.83 -16.32 -41.54
CA ALA A 33 -38.42 -16.46 -40.22
C ALA A 33 -37.56 -15.73 -39.19
N VAL A 34 -38.15 -14.75 -38.50
CA VAL A 34 -37.61 -14.27 -37.23
C VAL A 34 -37.80 -15.37 -36.19
N ASN A 35 -36.80 -16.25 -36.08
CA ASN A 35 -36.59 -17.03 -34.87
C ASN A 35 -36.20 -16.04 -33.77
N SER A 36 -37.14 -15.73 -32.88
CA SER A 36 -36.83 -15.11 -31.59
C SER A 36 -36.15 -16.15 -30.70
N ALA A 37 -34.84 -16.37 -30.92
CA ALA A 37 -34.00 -17.04 -29.95
C ALA A 37 -33.77 -16.06 -28.78
N ALA A 38 -34.29 -16.41 -27.62
CA ALA A 38 -33.94 -15.75 -26.36
C ALA A 38 -32.41 -15.77 -26.21
N ARG A 39 -31.80 -14.59 -26.06
CA ARG A 39 -30.38 -14.47 -25.71
C ARG A 39 -30.20 -14.96 -24.27
N THR A 40 -29.63 -16.14 -24.09
CA THR A 40 -29.02 -16.52 -22.82
C THR A 40 -27.74 -15.71 -22.66
N SER A 41 -27.73 -14.73 -21.76
CA SER A 41 -26.49 -14.13 -21.26
C SER A 41 -25.65 -15.26 -20.67
N ALA A 42 -24.44 -15.48 -21.19
CA ALA A 42 -23.52 -16.44 -20.61
C ALA A 42 -23.20 -16.02 -19.18
N SER A 43 -23.50 -16.85 -18.19
CA SER A 43 -23.15 -16.61 -16.79
C SER A 43 -21.64 -16.72 -16.62
N ASN A 44 -21.05 -15.79 -15.86
CA ASN A 44 -19.66 -15.94 -15.45
C ASN A 44 -19.50 -17.16 -14.54
N VAL A 45 -18.38 -17.85 -14.67
CA VAL A 45 -17.99 -19.03 -13.88
C VAL A 45 -16.59 -18.81 -13.30
N ASN A 46 -16.35 -19.36 -12.11
CA ASN A 46 -14.99 -19.50 -11.61
C ASN A 46 -14.28 -20.59 -12.41
N VAL A 47 -13.18 -20.24 -13.09
CA VAL A 47 -12.40 -21.19 -13.90
C VAL A 47 -11.32 -21.90 -13.09
N LEU A 48 -11.06 -21.47 -11.85
CA LEU A 48 -10.13 -22.15 -10.95
C LEU A 48 -10.82 -23.31 -10.23
N ALA A 49 -10.14 -24.44 -10.15
CA ALA A 49 -10.50 -25.57 -9.31
C ALA A 49 -10.01 -25.35 -7.88
N ASN A 50 -10.83 -25.73 -6.89
CA ASN A 50 -10.48 -25.84 -5.48
C ASN A 50 -9.76 -24.59 -4.91
N GLY A 51 -10.19 -23.39 -5.29
CA GLY A 51 -9.62 -22.14 -4.75
C GLY A 51 -10.14 -21.77 -3.36
N ASN A 52 -11.19 -22.44 -2.89
CA ASN A 52 -11.66 -22.44 -1.50
C ASN A 52 -11.03 -23.58 -0.67
N PHE A 53 -10.20 -24.44 -1.26
CA PHE A 53 -9.45 -25.50 -0.59
C PHE A 53 -10.26 -26.59 0.13
N GLU A 54 -11.55 -26.72 -0.17
CA GLU A 54 -12.44 -27.72 0.44
C GLU A 54 -12.44 -29.08 -0.27
N ASP A 55 -11.92 -29.17 -1.48
CA ASP A 55 -11.83 -30.44 -2.24
C ASP A 55 -10.60 -31.28 -1.83
N GLY A 56 -9.92 -30.87 -0.75
CA GLY A 56 -8.77 -31.56 -0.17
C GLY A 56 -7.42 -31.17 -0.78
N PHE A 57 -6.38 -31.87 -0.34
CA PHE A 57 -4.97 -31.55 -0.62
C PHE A 57 -4.21 -32.80 -1.07
N VAL A 58 -3.18 -32.59 -1.89
CA VAL A 58 -2.27 -33.62 -2.38
C VAL A 58 -0.84 -33.30 -2.00
N ILE A 59 -0.04 -34.32 -1.70
CA ILE A 59 1.40 -34.15 -1.50
C ILE A 59 2.06 -33.93 -2.87
N GLN A 60 2.71 -32.78 -3.03
CA GLN A 60 3.56 -32.49 -4.17
C GLN A 60 5.04 -32.61 -3.82
N PRO A 61 5.83 -33.34 -4.63
CA PRO A 61 7.28 -33.44 -4.42
C PRO A 61 7.94 -32.06 -4.37
N GLY A 62 8.68 -31.80 -3.29
CA GLY A 62 9.39 -30.52 -3.08
C GLY A 62 8.57 -29.41 -2.42
N CYS A 63 7.28 -29.62 -2.13
CA CYS A 63 6.42 -28.60 -1.50
C CYS A 63 5.61 -29.13 -0.32
N GLY A 64 5.21 -30.40 -0.31
CA GLY A 64 4.29 -30.91 0.73
C GLY A 64 2.83 -30.77 0.31
N MET A 65 1.92 -30.41 1.22
CA MET A 65 0.48 -30.45 0.95
C MET A 65 0.02 -29.19 0.20
N VAL A 66 -0.52 -29.38 -0.99
CA VAL A 66 -1.07 -28.31 -1.83
C VAL A 66 -2.49 -28.67 -2.24
N GLY A 67 -3.40 -27.71 -2.33
CA GLY A 67 -4.79 -27.94 -2.74
C GLY A 67 -4.89 -28.74 -4.03
N VAL A 68 -5.82 -29.70 -4.10
CA VAL A 68 -6.06 -30.49 -5.32
C VAL A 68 -6.23 -29.54 -6.52
N GLY A 69 -5.47 -29.78 -7.60
CA GLY A 69 -5.50 -28.96 -8.82
C GLY A 69 -4.52 -27.78 -8.84
N TRP A 70 -3.86 -27.46 -7.72
CA TRP A 70 -2.83 -26.42 -7.65
C TRP A 70 -1.43 -27.03 -7.73
N GLY A 71 -0.49 -26.33 -8.37
CA GLY A 71 0.94 -26.58 -8.31
C GLY A 71 1.64 -25.64 -7.33
N CYS A 72 2.93 -25.85 -7.09
CA CYS A 72 3.76 -25.04 -6.19
C CYS A 72 5.13 -24.70 -6.79
N PHE A 73 5.78 -23.65 -6.28
CA PHE A 73 7.13 -23.28 -6.66
C PHE A 73 7.87 -22.54 -5.55
N THR A 74 9.18 -22.73 -5.46
CA THR A 74 10.03 -21.97 -4.53
C THR A 74 11.43 -21.76 -5.12
N ASN A 75 12.15 -20.75 -4.64
CA ASN A 75 13.58 -20.59 -4.89
C ASN A 75 14.47 -21.25 -3.81
N GLY A 76 13.90 -22.06 -2.91
CA GLY A 76 14.59 -22.83 -1.87
C GLY A 76 14.46 -22.22 -0.47
N GLY A 77 15.26 -22.71 0.48
CA GLY A 77 15.41 -22.09 1.82
C GLY A 77 14.26 -22.34 2.81
N GLY A 78 13.77 -23.58 2.92
CA GLY A 78 12.85 -23.97 4.00
C GLY A 78 11.38 -23.59 3.77
N ALA A 79 10.93 -23.57 2.51
CA ALA A 79 9.52 -23.38 2.20
C ALA A 79 8.72 -24.69 2.41
N ASN A 80 7.67 -24.64 3.22
CA ASN A 80 6.76 -25.74 3.48
C ASN A 80 5.33 -25.37 3.08
N TYR A 81 4.58 -26.33 2.56
CA TYR A 81 3.20 -26.14 2.14
C TYR A 81 2.31 -27.08 2.94
N GLY A 82 1.23 -26.51 3.48
CA GLY A 82 0.36 -27.18 4.42
C GLY A 82 -1.07 -26.71 4.29
N PHE A 83 -1.89 -27.19 5.21
CA PHE A 83 -3.27 -26.73 5.35
C PHE A 83 -3.67 -26.79 6.82
N TYR A 84 -4.65 -25.97 7.20
CA TYR A 84 -5.22 -26.01 8.53
C TYR A 84 -6.61 -26.64 8.48
N GLN A 85 -6.84 -27.60 9.37
CA GLN A 85 -8.18 -28.07 9.68
C GLN A 85 -8.77 -27.23 10.81
N GLU A 86 -10.05 -26.92 10.68
CA GLU A 86 -10.88 -26.02 11.49
C GLU A 86 -10.80 -26.26 13.03
N GLN A 87 -9.71 -25.83 13.65
CA GLN A 87 -9.59 -25.70 15.11
C GLN A 87 -9.41 -24.24 15.56
N TRP A 88 -9.15 -23.33 14.61
CA TRP A 88 -8.93 -21.91 14.82
C TRP A 88 -9.70 -21.12 13.75
N GLY A 89 -10.81 -20.46 14.13
CA GLY A 89 -11.60 -19.62 13.22
C GLY A 89 -10.85 -18.49 12.47
N PRO A 90 -9.73 -17.92 12.97
CA PRO A 90 -9.05 -16.83 12.26
C PRO A 90 -8.08 -17.25 11.14
N VAL A 91 -7.85 -18.55 10.88
CA VAL A 91 -6.92 -19.03 9.82
C VAL A 91 -7.64 -19.61 8.58
N VAL A 92 -8.95 -19.42 8.49
CA VAL A 92 -9.79 -19.79 7.33
C VAL A 92 -10.72 -18.62 7.00
N ALA A 93 -10.91 -18.30 5.72
CA ALA A 93 -11.80 -17.22 5.31
C ALA A 93 -13.23 -17.73 5.04
N ASN A 94 -13.38 -18.95 4.54
CA ASN A 94 -14.64 -19.63 4.31
C ASN A 94 -14.44 -21.15 4.32
N GLY A 95 -15.38 -21.91 4.88
CA GLY A 95 -15.28 -23.37 4.94
C GLY A 95 -14.37 -23.85 6.07
N ALA A 96 -13.80 -25.03 5.91
CA ALA A 96 -13.02 -25.73 6.93
C ALA A 96 -11.51 -25.68 6.68
N ASN A 97 -11.06 -25.29 5.48
CA ASN A 97 -9.67 -25.42 5.05
C ASN A 97 -9.12 -24.13 4.41
N SER A 98 -7.81 -23.95 4.53
CA SER A 98 -7.06 -22.90 3.84
C SER A 98 -5.69 -23.43 3.42
N GLN A 99 -5.10 -22.86 2.37
CA GLN A 99 -3.75 -23.20 1.96
C GLN A 99 -2.74 -22.41 2.78
N LEU A 100 -1.84 -23.10 3.47
CA LEU A 100 -0.68 -22.51 4.12
C LEU A 100 0.54 -22.56 3.20
N ILE A 101 1.26 -21.44 3.13
CA ILE A 101 2.65 -21.37 2.71
C ILE A 101 3.47 -20.86 3.90
N GLU A 102 4.38 -21.69 4.37
CA GLU A 102 5.34 -21.38 5.42
C GLU A 102 6.72 -21.17 4.79
N ILE A 103 7.41 -20.10 5.16
CA ILE A 103 8.83 -19.89 4.87
C ILE A 103 9.56 -19.89 6.21
N ASN A 104 10.20 -21.02 6.52
CA ASN A 104 10.92 -21.22 7.76
C ASN A 104 12.43 -21.11 7.54
N THR A 105 13.04 -20.10 8.16
CA THR A 105 14.49 -19.86 8.10
C THR A 105 15.17 -20.12 9.45
N ALA A 106 14.50 -20.87 10.34
CA ALA A 106 15.03 -21.24 11.64
C ALA A 106 16.27 -22.11 11.53
N GLY A 107 17.39 -21.64 12.08
CA GLY A 107 18.70 -22.32 12.02
C GLY A 107 19.58 -21.97 10.80
N SER A 108 19.14 -21.07 9.92
CA SER A 108 19.99 -20.47 8.88
C SER A 108 20.73 -19.26 9.45
N PHE A 109 22.06 -19.21 9.31
CA PHE A 109 22.91 -18.16 9.92
C PHE A 109 23.29 -16.96 9.04
N PRO A 110 23.26 -17.00 7.68
CA PRO A 110 23.30 -15.77 6.90
C PRO A 110 21.90 -15.17 6.77
N ALA A 111 21.81 -13.84 6.68
CA ALA A 111 20.57 -13.17 6.31
C ALA A 111 20.13 -13.72 4.94
N ASP A 112 18.99 -14.41 4.90
CA ASP A 112 18.60 -15.10 3.68
C ASP A 112 18.26 -14.07 2.61
N ALA A 113 18.89 -14.17 1.43
CA ALA A 113 18.41 -13.52 0.22
C ALA A 113 16.92 -13.84 0.03
N ASP A 114 16.18 -12.93 -0.61
CA ASP A 114 14.74 -13.01 -0.81
C ASP A 114 14.24 -14.44 -1.04
N ARG A 115 13.28 -14.87 -0.22
CA ARG A 115 12.68 -16.19 -0.30
C ARG A 115 11.31 -16.06 -0.96
N TYR A 116 11.12 -16.83 -2.02
CA TYR A 116 9.88 -16.94 -2.75
C TYR A 116 9.32 -18.35 -2.55
N ALA A 117 8.05 -18.41 -2.19
CA ALA A 117 7.27 -19.63 -2.16
C ALA A 117 5.87 -19.31 -2.66
N GLY A 118 5.28 -20.15 -3.49
CA GLY A 118 4.03 -19.82 -4.13
C GLY A 118 3.29 -21.02 -4.69
N ILE A 119 2.03 -20.79 -5.03
CA ILE A 119 1.16 -21.74 -5.70
C ILE A 119 0.75 -21.21 -7.06
N TYR A 120 0.41 -22.11 -7.97
CA TYR A 120 -0.07 -21.75 -9.29
C TYR A 120 -1.18 -22.69 -9.77
N GLN A 121 -2.00 -22.21 -10.69
CA GLN A 121 -2.95 -23.06 -11.39
C GLN A 121 -3.14 -22.57 -12.83
N THR A 122 -3.14 -23.51 -13.77
CA THR A 122 -3.45 -23.27 -15.18
C THR A 122 -4.92 -23.59 -15.41
N ALA A 123 -5.68 -22.62 -15.92
CA ALA A 123 -7.10 -22.77 -16.18
C ALA A 123 -7.43 -22.50 -17.67
N PRO A 124 -8.41 -23.23 -18.24
CA PRO A 124 -8.95 -22.90 -19.54
C PRO A 124 -9.75 -21.59 -19.45
N VAL A 125 -9.52 -20.68 -20.39
CA VAL A 125 -10.17 -19.36 -20.44
C VAL A 125 -10.61 -19.06 -21.88
N VAL A 126 -11.49 -18.08 -22.03
CA VAL A 126 -11.87 -17.56 -23.34
C VAL A 126 -10.82 -16.54 -23.78
N ASP A 127 -10.26 -16.78 -24.96
CA ASP A 127 -9.28 -15.89 -25.58
C ASP A 127 -9.85 -14.46 -25.74
N TRP A 128 -9.05 -13.46 -25.36
CA TRP A 128 -9.41 -12.03 -25.28
C TRP A 128 -10.56 -11.67 -24.33
N ALA A 129 -10.92 -12.54 -23.39
CA ALA A 129 -11.93 -12.22 -22.38
C ALA A 129 -11.32 -11.68 -21.08
N GLU A 130 -12.08 -10.80 -20.43
CA GLU A 130 -11.74 -10.28 -19.11
C GLU A 130 -12.22 -11.23 -18.01
N TYR A 131 -11.37 -11.45 -17.01
CA TYR A 131 -11.65 -12.22 -15.82
C TYR A 131 -11.39 -11.37 -14.57
N THR A 132 -12.16 -11.62 -13.51
CA THR A 132 -11.98 -11.00 -12.20
C THR A 132 -11.33 -12.00 -11.25
N LEU A 133 -10.12 -11.71 -10.80
CA LEU A 133 -9.42 -12.42 -9.74
C LEU A 133 -9.88 -11.89 -8.39
N ASP A 134 -10.37 -12.77 -7.53
CA ASP A 134 -10.58 -12.53 -6.10
C ASP A 134 -9.66 -13.46 -5.30
N LEU A 135 -9.07 -12.92 -4.24
CA LEU A 135 -8.11 -13.62 -3.38
C LEU A 135 -8.28 -13.12 -1.94
N LYS A 136 -8.30 -14.02 -0.97
CA LYS A 136 -8.15 -13.67 0.43
C LYS A 136 -6.92 -14.32 1.03
N GLY A 137 -6.34 -13.66 2.02
CA GLY A 137 -5.26 -14.25 2.78
C GLY A 137 -4.88 -13.47 4.01
N MET A 138 -3.99 -14.06 4.78
CA MET A 138 -3.50 -13.53 6.04
C MET A 138 -2.03 -13.84 6.17
N ILE A 139 -1.25 -12.83 6.55
CA ILE A 139 0.17 -12.95 6.83
C ILE A 139 0.34 -13.09 8.34
N ARG A 140 1.13 -14.06 8.78
CA ARG A 140 1.52 -14.25 10.18
C ARG A 140 3.00 -14.52 10.29
N THR A 141 3.58 -14.16 11.42
CA THR A 141 5.03 -14.24 11.61
C THR A 141 5.39 -14.36 13.08
N THR A 142 6.58 -14.87 13.36
CA THR A 142 7.20 -14.81 14.68
C THR A 142 7.79 -13.42 14.98
N GLU A 143 7.96 -12.57 13.97
CA GLU A 143 8.56 -11.24 14.06
C GLU A 143 7.56 -10.12 13.76
N MET A 144 7.23 -9.35 14.80
CA MET A 144 6.36 -8.18 14.69
C MET A 144 7.20 -6.88 14.67
N ASP A 145 8.18 -6.82 13.76
CA ASP A 145 9.12 -5.67 13.63
C ASP A 145 8.44 -4.37 13.16
N GLY A 146 7.23 -4.46 12.62
CA GLY A 146 6.45 -3.33 12.10
C GLY A 146 6.90 -2.82 10.73
N ASP A 147 7.80 -3.52 10.02
CA ASP A 147 8.11 -3.23 8.63
C ASP A 147 7.00 -3.74 7.69
N PRO A 148 6.20 -2.84 7.07
CA PRO A 148 5.12 -3.24 6.17
C PRO A 148 5.62 -3.93 4.89
N TRP A 149 6.92 -3.92 4.62
CA TRP A 149 7.50 -4.47 3.41
C TRP A 149 8.24 -5.78 3.61
N ARG A 150 8.47 -6.23 4.84
CA ARG A 150 9.17 -7.48 5.17
C ARG A 150 8.55 -8.70 4.48
N TYR A 151 7.23 -8.74 4.45
CA TYR A 151 6.45 -9.84 3.90
C TYR A 151 5.50 -9.29 2.85
N ARG A 152 5.64 -9.75 1.62
CA ARG A 152 4.75 -9.37 0.52
C ARG A 152 4.05 -10.58 -0.04
N VAL A 153 2.84 -10.35 -0.50
CA VAL A 153 2.10 -11.31 -1.31
C VAL A 153 1.93 -10.68 -2.68
N GLN A 154 2.23 -11.43 -3.72
CA GLN A 154 2.14 -10.95 -5.08
C GLN A 154 1.41 -11.95 -5.96
N VAL A 155 0.68 -11.39 -6.93
CA VAL A 155 0.02 -12.16 -7.99
C VAL A 155 0.72 -11.88 -9.32
N GLY A 156 0.87 -12.91 -10.14
CA GLY A 156 1.41 -12.83 -11.49
C GLY A 156 0.66 -13.79 -12.40
N TRP A 157 0.78 -13.63 -13.72
CA TRP A 157 0.11 -14.53 -14.66
C TRP A 157 0.87 -14.66 -15.95
N SER A 158 0.79 -15.84 -16.57
CA SER A 158 1.32 -16.13 -17.90
C SER A 158 0.23 -16.70 -18.80
N GLN A 159 0.34 -16.45 -20.10
CA GLN A 159 -0.58 -16.97 -21.11
C GLN A 159 -0.14 -18.37 -21.55
N GLY A 160 -1.11 -19.22 -21.91
CA GLY A 160 -0.87 -20.58 -22.39
C GLY A 160 -0.82 -21.64 -21.28
N LYS A 161 -0.49 -22.87 -21.69
CA LYS A 161 -0.63 -24.10 -20.88
C LYS A 161 0.58 -24.42 -20.00
N THR A 162 1.71 -23.76 -20.22
CA THR A 162 2.96 -24.07 -19.54
C THR A 162 3.13 -23.17 -18.33
N ALA A 163 3.27 -23.78 -17.16
CA ALA A 163 3.62 -23.08 -15.94
C ALA A 163 5.13 -22.93 -15.81
N ASP A 164 5.62 -21.70 -15.71
CA ASP A 164 7.03 -21.35 -15.46
C ASP A 164 7.10 -19.99 -14.77
N TRP A 165 7.12 -20.02 -13.43
CA TRP A 165 7.12 -18.82 -12.60
C TRP A 165 8.36 -17.93 -12.82
N THR A 166 9.47 -18.51 -13.28
CA THR A 166 10.73 -17.77 -13.50
C THR A 166 10.66 -16.81 -14.69
N LYS A 167 9.67 -16.99 -15.56
CA LYS A 167 9.41 -16.12 -16.73
C LYS A 167 8.34 -15.06 -16.46
N VAL A 168 7.73 -15.05 -15.28
CA VAL A 168 6.69 -14.08 -14.91
C VAL A 168 7.36 -12.74 -14.61
N THR A 169 7.07 -11.71 -15.41
CA THR A 169 7.62 -10.36 -15.27
C THR A 169 6.63 -9.33 -14.75
N ASN A 170 5.34 -9.67 -14.74
CA ASN A 170 4.22 -8.82 -14.38
C ASN A 170 3.74 -9.05 -12.94
N TRP A 171 4.65 -9.29 -11.99
CA TRP A 171 4.27 -9.42 -10.58
C TRP A 171 3.60 -8.15 -10.05
N GLN A 172 2.50 -8.33 -9.34
CA GLN A 172 1.68 -7.26 -8.79
C GLN A 172 1.51 -7.50 -7.31
N ASP A 173 1.76 -6.48 -6.51
CA ASP A 173 1.53 -6.57 -5.10
C ASP A 173 0.04 -6.54 -4.76
N VAL A 174 -0.34 -7.29 -3.71
CA VAL A 174 -1.73 -7.35 -3.25
C VAL A 174 -2.09 -6.29 -2.22
N GLY A 175 -1.12 -5.55 -1.68
CA GLY A 175 -1.34 -4.46 -0.71
C GLY A 175 -1.76 -4.93 0.68
N TRP A 176 -1.38 -6.14 1.08
CA TRP A 176 -1.64 -6.64 2.43
C TRP A 176 -0.52 -6.23 3.37
N ASP A 177 -0.68 -5.04 3.97
CA ASP A 177 0.35 -4.44 4.84
C ASP A 177 0.22 -4.86 6.32
N THR A 178 -0.82 -5.63 6.66
CA THR A 178 -1.06 -6.11 8.04
C THR A 178 -0.66 -7.57 8.17
N TYR A 179 0.19 -7.85 9.14
CA TYR A 179 0.54 -9.21 9.56
C TYR A 179 0.34 -9.38 11.06
N TYR A 180 0.13 -10.62 11.49
CA TYR A 180 -0.23 -10.96 12.87
C TYR A 180 0.81 -11.87 13.52
N PRO A 181 0.87 -11.92 14.87
CA PRO A 181 1.67 -12.94 15.54
C PRO A 181 1.20 -14.34 15.12
N ARG A 182 2.13 -15.26 14.90
CA ARG A 182 1.83 -16.65 14.53
C ARG A 182 0.77 -17.30 15.41
N THR A 183 0.86 -17.06 16.72
CA THR A 183 -0.01 -17.62 17.75
C THR A 183 -1.29 -16.82 18.00
N SER A 184 -1.45 -15.67 17.36
CA SER A 184 -2.63 -14.80 17.50
C SER A 184 -3.11 -14.34 16.13
N PRO A 185 -3.67 -15.26 15.31
CA PRO A 185 -4.14 -14.95 13.97
C PRO A 185 -5.27 -13.92 13.98
N GLY A 186 -5.29 -13.03 12.98
CA GLY A 186 -6.27 -11.96 12.85
C GLY A 186 -7.20 -12.14 11.64
N ALA A 187 -7.66 -11.03 11.06
CA ALA A 187 -8.60 -11.07 9.94
C ALA A 187 -7.89 -11.28 8.59
N PHE A 188 -8.54 -12.03 7.70
CA PHE A 188 -8.13 -12.14 6.31
C PHE A 188 -8.29 -10.80 5.58
N SER A 189 -7.25 -10.42 4.86
CA SER A 189 -7.28 -9.34 3.88
C SER A 189 -7.84 -9.85 2.55
N SER A 190 -8.42 -8.95 1.74
CA SER A 190 -8.96 -9.28 0.43
C SER A 190 -8.22 -8.54 -0.67
N TYR A 191 -8.18 -9.13 -1.85
CA TYR A 191 -7.62 -8.55 -3.06
C TYR A 191 -8.52 -8.87 -4.25
N ASN A 192 -8.73 -7.88 -5.12
CA ASN A 192 -9.51 -8.03 -6.35
C ASN A 192 -8.78 -7.37 -7.53
N ARG A 193 -8.77 -8.03 -8.70
CA ARG A 193 -8.20 -7.46 -9.92
C ARG A 193 -8.81 -8.01 -11.19
N LYS A 194 -8.92 -7.17 -12.22
CA LYS A 194 -9.24 -7.59 -13.59
C LYS A 194 -8.00 -8.04 -14.35
N LEU A 195 -8.10 -9.20 -15.00
CA LEU A 195 -7.08 -9.82 -15.84
C LEU A 195 -7.62 -10.01 -17.25
N LEU A 196 -6.78 -9.79 -18.26
CA LEU A 196 -7.10 -10.09 -19.65
C LEU A 196 -6.46 -11.44 -20.03
N ALA A 197 -7.27 -12.39 -20.47
CA ALA A 197 -6.80 -13.63 -21.08
C ALA A 197 -6.43 -13.34 -22.54
N GLU A 198 -5.18 -13.57 -22.94
CA GLU A 198 -4.69 -13.34 -24.32
C GLU A 198 -4.44 -14.66 -25.06
N ALA A 199 -4.92 -15.76 -24.48
CA ALA A 199 -4.85 -17.10 -25.02
C ALA A 199 -6.04 -17.94 -24.50
N ASP A 200 -6.13 -19.18 -24.97
CA ASP A 200 -7.16 -20.15 -24.52
C ASP A 200 -6.89 -20.75 -23.12
N HIS A 201 -5.73 -20.45 -22.53
CA HIS A 201 -5.34 -20.84 -21.18
C HIS A 201 -4.60 -19.69 -20.50
N LEU A 202 -4.81 -19.57 -19.19
CA LEU A 202 -4.07 -18.64 -18.33
C LEU A 202 -3.54 -19.42 -17.14
N THR A 203 -2.26 -19.20 -16.81
CA THR A 203 -1.66 -19.68 -15.57
C THR A 203 -1.55 -18.54 -14.59
N LEU A 204 -2.27 -18.66 -13.47
CA LEU A 204 -2.21 -17.74 -12.33
C LEU A 204 -1.12 -18.20 -11.37
N TYR A 205 -0.31 -17.27 -10.88
CA TYR A 205 0.69 -17.49 -9.83
C TYR A 205 0.40 -16.57 -8.65
N ILE A 206 0.52 -17.12 -7.44
CA ILE A 206 0.43 -16.38 -6.19
C ILE A 206 1.69 -16.73 -5.42
N ARG A 207 2.50 -15.72 -5.06
CA ARG A 207 3.72 -15.93 -4.28
C ARG A 207 3.69 -15.14 -2.99
N VAL A 208 4.24 -15.75 -1.97
CA VAL A 208 4.77 -15.13 -0.77
C VAL A 208 6.21 -14.75 -1.04
N TRP A 209 6.56 -13.54 -0.62
CA TRP A 209 7.90 -12.98 -0.73
C TRP A 209 8.33 -12.54 0.67
N LYS A 210 9.20 -13.35 1.30
CA LYS A 210 9.92 -12.98 2.51
C LYS A 210 11.19 -12.25 2.08
N LYS A 211 11.23 -10.95 2.36
CA LYS A 211 12.37 -10.10 2.00
C LYS A 211 13.41 -10.15 3.11
N TRP A 212 14.66 -10.35 2.69
CA TRP A 212 15.88 -10.31 3.51
C TRP A 212 15.70 -10.97 4.88
N GLY A 213 15.75 -12.30 4.89
CA GLY A 213 15.46 -13.07 6.08
C GLY A 213 16.38 -12.68 7.22
N VAL A 214 15.79 -12.17 8.30
CA VAL A 214 16.43 -12.24 9.62
C VAL A 214 16.58 -13.74 9.93
N PRO A 215 17.77 -14.20 10.36
CA PRO A 215 17.96 -15.58 10.78
C PRO A 215 16.96 -15.94 11.88
N GLU A 216 16.62 -17.22 12.00
CA GLU A 216 15.76 -17.71 13.11
C GLU A 216 14.26 -17.35 13.04
N MET A 217 13.77 -16.89 11.88
CA MET A 217 12.39 -16.41 11.74
C MET A 217 11.50 -17.29 10.85
N GLU A 218 10.20 -17.28 11.14
CA GLU A 218 9.16 -18.05 10.47
C GLU A 218 8.03 -17.13 9.97
N LEU A 219 7.66 -17.32 8.70
CA LEU A 219 6.55 -16.62 8.04
C LEU A 219 5.49 -17.62 7.63
N ASP A 220 4.26 -17.42 8.07
CA ASP A 220 3.09 -18.22 7.74
C ASP A 220 2.08 -17.38 6.97
N VAL A 221 1.84 -17.69 5.71
CA VAL A 221 0.79 -17.03 4.92
C VAL A 221 -0.31 -18.02 4.58
N SER A 222 -1.53 -17.69 5.00
CA SER A 222 -2.72 -18.49 4.73
C SER A 222 -3.52 -17.86 3.60
N PHE A 223 -3.95 -18.68 2.64
CA PHE A 223 -4.72 -18.28 1.47
C PHE A 223 -6.04 -19.04 1.41
N ASP A 224 -7.08 -18.33 1.00
CA ASP A 224 -8.42 -18.89 0.86
C ASP A 224 -9.28 -18.04 -0.09
N ALA A 225 -10.43 -18.58 -0.49
CA ALA A 225 -11.43 -17.95 -1.35
C ALA A 225 -10.84 -17.38 -2.65
N ILE A 226 -9.94 -18.14 -3.28
CA ILE A 226 -9.31 -17.78 -4.55
C ILE A 226 -10.28 -18.11 -5.69
N SER A 227 -10.58 -17.13 -6.54
CA SER A 227 -11.42 -17.35 -7.71
C SER A 227 -10.96 -16.51 -8.89
N LEU A 228 -11.11 -17.05 -10.09
CA LEU A 228 -10.94 -16.32 -11.34
C LEU A 228 -12.25 -16.41 -12.11
N THR A 229 -13.08 -15.38 -12.01
CA THR A 229 -14.46 -15.40 -12.48
C THR A 229 -14.60 -14.66 -13.80
N GLY A 230 -15.11 -15.33 -14.83
CA GLY A 230 -15.33 -14.76 -16.17
C GLY A 230 -16.14 -15.70 -17.06
N PRO A 231 -16.19 -15.48 -18.38
CA PRO A 231 -17.01 -16.29 -19.27
C PRO A 231 -16.53 -17.75 -19.30
N ALA A 232 -17.49 -18.68 -19.42
CA ALA A 232 -17.20 -20.11 -19.43
C ALA A 232 -16.49 -20.54 -20.72
N ALA A 233 -15.37 -21.27 -20.58
CA ALA A 233 -14.69 -21.89 -21.71
C ALA A 233 -15.66 -22.83 -22.46
N GLY A 234 -15.90 -22.55 -23.74
CA GLY A 234 -16.88 -23.26 -24.57
C GLY A 234 -18.14 -22.46 -24.96
N SER A 235 -18.38 -21.28 -24.38
CA SER A 235 -19.32 -20.32 -24.97
C SER A 235 -18.65 -19.64 -26.16
N LYS A 236 -19.09 -19.97 -27.38
CA LYS A 236 -18.61 -19.30 -28.61
C LYS A 236 -18.80 -17.78 -28.45
N PRO A 237 -17.75 -16.95 -28.61
CA PRO A 237 -17.91 -15.51 -28.57
C PRO A 237 -18.91 -15.09 -29.66
N THR A 238 -20.01 -14.45 -29.27
CA THR A 238 -20.75 -13.65 -30.25
C THR A 238 -19.89 -12.42 -30.50
N ALA A 239 -19.12 -12.45 -31.58
CA ALA A 239 -18.34 -11.31 -32.04
C ALA A 239 -19.29 -10.12 -32.27
N THR A 240 -19.38 -9.24 -31.29
CA THR A 240 -19.73 -7.85 -31.57
C THR A 240 -18.41 -7.19 -31.94
N ALA A 241 -18.10 -7.23 -33.23
CA ALA A 241 -16.96 -6.55 -33.78
C ALA A 241 -17.09 -5.05 -33.46
N THR A 242 -16.24 -4.55 -32.59
CA THR A 242 -15.73 -3.20 -32.72
C THR A 242 -14.23 -3.31 -32.59
N ALA A 243 -13.59 -3.55 -33.73
CA ALA A 243 -12.15 -3.50 -33.85
C ALA A 243 -11.69 -2.07 -33.54
N THR A 244 -11.05 -1.86 -32.40
CA THR A 244 -10.22 -0.66 -32.19
C THR A 244 -8.80 -0.97 -32.63
N ALA A 245 -8.46 -0.45 -33.80
CA ALA A 245 -7.11 -0.44 -34.37
C ALA A 245 -6.19 0.55 -33.63
N LYS A 246 -4.89 0.25 -33.67
CA LYS A 246 -3.74 1.04 -33.16
C LYS A 246 -3.67 2.45 -33.82
N PRO A 247 -3.11 3.48 -33.13
CA PRO A 247 -3.46 4.88 -33.39
C PRO A 247 -2.69 5.52 -34.55
N GLY A 248 -3.42 6.30 -35.35
CA GLY A 248 -2.92 7.28 -36.31
C GLY A 248 -3.41 8.68 -35.92
N GLN A 249 -2.47 9.64 -35.88
CA GLN A 249 -2.67 11.04 -35.53
C GLN A 249 -3.46 11.80 -36.60
N THR A 250 -4.44 12.63 -36.19
CA THR A 250 -4.68 14.01 -36.67
C THR A 250 -5.69 14.72 -35.73
N PRO A 251 -5.77 16.07 -35.70
CA PRO A 251 -5.76 16.84 -34.46
C PRO A 251 -7.17 17.20 -33.96
N ALA A 252 -7.33 17.30 -32.65
CA ALA A 252 -8.55 17.79 -32.02
C ALA A 252 -8.72 19.33 -32.22
N PRO A 253 -9.95 19.82 -32.39
CA PRO A 253 -10.22 21.24 -32.61
C PRO A 253 -10.03 22.05 -31.33
N THR A 254 -9.52 23.27 -31.52
CA THR A 254 -9.25 24.30 -30.53
C THR A 254 -10.47 24.61 -29.67
N ALA A 255 -10.41 24.25 -28.39
CA ALA A 255 -11.27 24.81 -27.36
C ALA A 255 -10.53 25.95 -26.67
N THR A 256 -11.04 27.18 -26.83
CA THR A 256 -10.54 28.37 -26.16
C THR A 256 -10.88 28.26 -24.66
N ALA A 257 -9.93 27.76 -23.87
CA ALA A 257 -10.03 27.79 -22.41
C ALA A 257 -9.58 29.17 -21.91
N THR A 258 -10.45 29.84 -21.17
CA THR A 258 -10.08 31.00 -20.36
C THR A 258 -9.06 30.53 -19.31
N ALA A 259 -7.81 30.98 -19.45
CA ALA A 259 -6.71 30.55 -18.59
C ALA A 259 -6.95 31.01 -17.14
N VAL A 260 -7.19 30.06 -16.24
CA VAL A 260 -6.89 30.25 -14.82
C VAL A 260 -5.37 30.32 -14.74
N ALA A 261 -4.82 31.44 -14.29
CA ALA A 261 -3.37 31.60 -14.13
C ALA A 261 -2.86 30.53 -13.16
N VAL A 262 -2.18 29.53 -13.72
CA VAL A 262 -1.51 28.48 -12.95
C VAL A 262 -0.37 29.15 -12.20
N ALA A 263 -0.37 29.06 -10.86
CA ALA A 263 0.71 29.59 -10.04
C ALA A 263 2.05 29.01 -10.55
N SER A 264 2.90 29.88 -11.09
CA SER A 264 4.21 29.51 -11.61
C SER A 264 5.23 29.65 -10.48
N CYS A 265 6.02 28.62 -10.28
CA CYS A 265 7.15 28.67 -9.36
C CYS A 265 8.41 28.99 -10.16
N GLY A 266 9.11 30.04 -9.74
CA GLY A 266 10.22 30.60 -10.48
C GLY A 266 10.68 31.92 -9.85
N GLY A 267 11.97 32.21 -9.95
CA GLY A 267 12.57 33.39 -9.34
C GLY A 267 13.89 33.06 -8.66
N GLN A 268 14.22 33.82 -7.61
CA GLN A 268 15.44 33.59 -6.83
C GLN A 268 15.48 32.16 -6.28
N ASN A 269 16.57 31.45 -6.58
CA ASN A 269 16.90 30.22 -5.88
C ASN A 269 17.49 30.57 -4.51
N PHE A 270 16.89 30.04 -3.45
CA PHE A 270 17.32 30.25 -2.08
C PHE A 270 18.37 29.22 -1.62
N VAL A 271 18.57 28.14 -2.39
CA VAL A 271 19.63 27.16 -2.15
C VAL A 271 20.94 27.67 -2.73
N ALA A 272 21.96 27.76 -1.89
CA ALA A 272 23.33 28.04 -2.30
C ALA A 272 24.02 26.74 -2.76
N ASN A 273 24.74 26.81 -3.88
CA ASN A 273 25.52 25.69 -4.42
C ASN A 273 24.74 24.37 -4.51
N GLY A 274 23.49 24.43 -4.97
CA GLY A 274 22.64 23.24 -5.14
C GLY A 274 22.95 22.43 -6.41
N THR A 275 23.68 23.02 -7.36
CA THR A 275 24.27 22.34 -8.53
C THR A 275 25.68 21.80 -8.24
N PHE A 276 26.21 22.02 -7.03
CA PHE A 276 27.54 21.58 -6.59
C PHE A 276 28.77 22.11 -7.37
N GLU A 277 28.58 22.85 -8.45
CA GLU A 277 29.65 23.49 -9.24
C GLU A 277 30.48 24.54 -8.49
N GLY A 278 30.01 25.01 -7.33
CA GLY A 278 30.79 25.87 -6.43
C GLY A 278 31.93 25.13 -5.72
N GLY A 279 32.00 23.80 -5.86
CA GLY A 279 33.00 22.92 -5.28
C GLY A 279 32.61 22.41 -3.88
N PHE A 280 33.56 21.73 -3.23
CA PHE A 280 33.34 20.96 -2.01
C PHE A 280 34.31 21.36 -0.89
N ASN A 281 33.91 21.10 0.35
CA ASN A 281 34.73 21.17 1.55
C ASN A 281 35.11 19.76 2.01
N ALA A 282 36.37 19.55 2.38
CA ALA A 282 36.79 18.32 3.03
C ALA A 282 36.20 18.21 4.45
N THR A 283 35.84 16.98 4.83
CA THR A 283 35.23 16.61 6.11
C THR A 283 35.88 15.33 6.64
N ALA A 284 35.53 14.91 7.86
CA ALA A 284 36.08 13.70 8.46
C ALA A 284 35.70 12.40 7.72
N ILE A 285 34.63 12.43 6.91
CA ILE A 285 34.09 11.28 6.19
C ILE A 285 33.95 11.56 4.69
N GLY A 286 34.88 12.35 4.13
CA GLY A 286 34.94 12.66 2.71
C GLY A 286 34.67 14.13 2.40
N HIS A 287 33.83 14.45 1.42
CA HIS A 287 33.67 15.79 0.88
C HIS A 287 32.20 16.18 0.68
N VAL A 288 31.85 17.39 1.12
CA VAL A 288 30.49 17.91 1.11
C VAL A 288 30.44 19.22 0.36
N GLY A 289 29.42 19.45 -0.46
CA GLY A 289 29.27 20.68 -1.25
C GLY A 289 29.46 21.93 -0.39
N LYS A 290 30.17 22.94 -0.90
CA LYS A 290 30.31 24.22 -0.17
C LYS A 290 28.92 24.77 0.16
N SER A 291 28.78 25.36 1.35
CA SER A 291 27.50 25.84 1.91
C SER A 291 26.53 24.75 2.37
N TRP A 292 26.92 23.48 2.36
CA TRP A 292 26.17 22.37 2.95
C TRP A 292 26.86 21.83 4.19
N GLY A 293 26.06 21.46 5.19
CA GLY A 293 26.47 20.59 6.29
C GLY A 293 26.10 19.13 6.01
N TRP A 294 26.58 18.21 6.85
CA TRP A 294 26.33 16.77 6.73
C TRP A 294 25.94 16.15 8.07
N PHE A 295 25.29 14.98 8.01
CA PHE A 295 24.93 14.21 9.20
C PHE A 295 24.79 12.72 8.89
N THR A 296 25.07 11.87 9.88
CA THR A 296 24.79 10.44 9.82
C THR A 296 24.52 9.90 11.23
N ASN A 297 23.84 8.74 11.33
CA ASN A 297 23.78 7.97 12.57
C ASN A 297 24.90 6.91 12.69
N GLY A 298 25.95 7.01 11.86
CA GLY A 298 27.15 6.16 11.92
C GLY A 298 27.11 4.95 10.98
N GLY A 299 28.04 4.01 11.18
CA GLY A 299 28.04 2.73 10.46
C GLY A 299 28.49 2.79 8.99
N GLY A 300 29.48 3.63 8.67
CA GLY A 300 30.18 3.62 7.37
C GLY A 300 29.58 4.53 6.28
N ALA A 301 29.00 5.67 6.68
CA ALA A 301 28.65 6.72 5.73
C ALA A 301 29.91 7.42 5.18
N ASN A 302 29.95 7.61 3.87
CA ASN A 302 31.02 8.29 3.17
C ASN A 302 30.43 9.33 2.21
N TYR A 303 31.08 10.48 2.11
CA TYR A 303 30.63 11.61 1.31
C TYR A 303 31.61 11.84 0.18
N GLY A 304 31.12 11.73 -1.04
CA GLY A 304 31.93 11.88 -2.24
C GLY A 304 31.48 13.07 -3.06
N PHE A 305 32.43 13.64 -3.78
CA PHE A 305 32.14 14.21 -5.09
C PHE A 305 32.95 13.36 -6.05
N TYR A 306 32.32 12.91 -7.11
CA TYR A 306 33.08 12.32 -8.18
C TYR A 306 32.90 13.21 -9.40
N ASP A 307 34.01 13.50 -10.05
CA ASP A 307 34.04 13.81 -11.48
C ASP A 307 33.76 12.49 -12.24
N GLU A 308 32.66 11.82 -11.87
CA GLU A 308 32.33 10.49 -12.35
C GLU A 308 32.11 10.62 -13.85
N GLN A 309 32.94 9.95 -14.65
CA GLN A 309 32.91 9.97 -16.11
C GLN A 309 31.62 9.37 -16.70
N TRP A 310 30.62 9.08 -15.86
CA TRP A 310 29.36 8.44 -16.19
C TRP A 310 28.28 9.50 -16.41
N PRO A 311 27.81 9.70 -17.65
CA PRO A 311 26.75 10.64 -17.99
C PRO A 311 25.40 10.52 -17.24
N PRO A 312 25.08 9.46 -16.46
CA PRO A 312 23.82 9.41 -15.71
C PRO A 312 23.81 9.95 -14.28
N VAL A 313 24.96 10.29 -13.68
CA VAL A 313 25.08 10.55 -12.21
C VAL A 313 25.15 12.03 -11.84
N VAL A 314 25.14 12.88 -12.86
CA VAL A 314 25.10 14.34 -12.80
C VAL A 314 23.94 14.77 -13.68
N SER A 315 23.10 15.68 -13.20
CA SER A 315 21.93 16.17 -13.94
C SER A 315 22.26 17.40 -14.78
N ASP A 316 23.19 18.23 -14.33
CA ASP A 316 23.70 19.41 -15.04
C ASP A 316 25.16 19.68 -14.64
N GLY A 317 25.95 20.27 -15.53
CA GLY A 317 27.34 20.59 -15.23
C GLY A 317 28.27 19.37 -15.17
N SER A 318 29.17 19.35 -14.19
CA SER A 318 30.25 18.36 -14.04
C SER A 318 30.29 17.72 -12.65
N HIS A 319 29.59 18.26 -11.66
CA HIS A 319 29.64 17.80 -10.28
C HIS A 319 28.25 17.51 -9.72
N GLY A 320 28.17 16.45 -8.90
CA GLY A 320 27.04 16.16 -8.03
C GLY A 320 27.52 15.72 -6.66
N GLN A 321 26.63 15.72 -5.66
CA GLN A 321 26.93 15.17 -4.34
C GLN A 321 26.61 13.68 -4.33
N LEU A 322 27.59 12.85 -3.96
CA LEU A 322 27.34 11.47 -3.58
C LEU A 322 27.29 11.35 -2.05
N ILE A 323 26.30 10.60 -1.60
CA ILE A 323 26.21 10.10 -0.22
C ILE A 323 26.18 8.57 -0.32
N GLU A 324 27.22 7.93 0.16
CA GLU A 324 27.34 6.48 0.24
C GLU A 324 27.05 6.03 1.67
N ILE A 325 26.19 5.02 1.82
CA ILE A 325 25.99 4.31 3.08
C ILE A 325 26.54 2.90 2.89
N ASN A 326 27.77 2.68 3.36
CA ASN A 326 28.46 1.39 3.28
C ASN A 326 28.44 0.70 4.64
N SER A 327 27.71 -0.41 4.74
CA SER A 327 27.72 -1.24 5.95
C SER A 327 28.37 -2.61 5.71
N GLN A 328 29.18 -2.75 4.65
CA GLN A 328 29.88 -3.99 4.35
C GLN A 328 30.82 -4.37 5.50
N GLY A 329 30.57 -5.51 6.14
CA GLY A 329 31.36 -6.00 7.28
C GLY A 329 31.17 -5.21 8.58
N VAL A 330 30.18 -4.30 8.64
CA VAL A 330 29.86 -3.52 9.84
C VAL A 330 28.52 -4.01 10.40
N PHE A 331 28.54 -4.70 11.54
CA PHE A 331 27.32 -5.05 12.29
C PHE A 331 26.72 -3.79 12.91
N PRO A 332 25.58 -3.30 12.43
CA PRO A 332 25.05 -2.05 12.93
C PRO A 332 24.30 -2.25 14.24
N ALA A 333 24.52 -1.34 15.20
CA ALA A 333 23.74 -1.28 16.43
C ALA A 333 22.28 -0.80 16.18
N ASP A 334 22.05 -0.05 15.10
CA ASP A 334 20.72 0.45 14.72
C ASP A 334 20.17 -0.32 13.53
N ALA A 335 18.86 -0.57 13.55
CA ALA A 335 18.15 -1.18 12.43
C ALA A 335 18.33 -0.35 11.15
N ASP A 336 18.23 0.97 11.21
CA ASP A 336 18.30 1.83 10.02
C ASP A 336 19.56 2.69 9.96
N ARG A 337 19.99 3.00 8.73
CA ARG A 337 21.11 3.88 8.45
C ARG A 337 20.64 5.12 7.70
N TYR A 338 21.06 6.27 8.22
CA TYR A 338 20.78 7.58 7.66
C TYR A 338 22.09 8.30 7.39
N ALA A 339 22.18 8.89 6.22
CA ALA A 339 23.22 9.85 5.87
C ALA A 339 22.60 10.93 4.98
N GLY A 340 22.92 12.18 5.26
CA GLY A 340 22.30 13.30 4.56
C GLY A 340 23.14 14.57 4.57
N ILE A 341 22.62 15.57 3.87
CA ILE A 341 23.12 16.94 3.83
C ILE A 341 22.04 17.90 4.30
N TYR A 342 22.46 19.07 4.79
CA TYR A 342 21.54 20.13 5.18
C TYR A 342 22.08 21.51 4.83
N GLN A 343 21.18 22.48 4.69
CA GLN A 343 21.53 23.88 4.46
C GLN A 343 20.57 24.81 5.19
N LYS A 344 21.13 25.85 5.84
CA LYS A 344 20.33 26.95 6.40
C LYS A 344 19.85 27.85 5.27
N ILE A 345 18.55 28.07 5.19
CA ILE A 345 17.91 28.90 4.19
C ILE A 345 17.30 30.12 4.89
N THR A 346 17.69 31.32 4.45
CA THR A 346 17.23 32.59 5.03
C THR A 346 16.51 33.44 3.98
N GLY A 347 15.75 34.44 4.42
CA GLY A 347 15.04 35.35 3.52
C GLY A 347 13.75 34.79 2.94
N LEU A 348 13.24 33.69 3.49
CA LEU A 348 11.93 33.17 3.13
C LEU A 348 10.83 34.11 3.68
N LYS A 349 9.64 34.03 3.07
CA LYS A 349 8.44 34.69 3.58
C LYS A 349 7.55 33.63 4.21
N ALA A 350 7.35 33.73 5.52
CA ALA A 350 6.47 32.82 6.25
C ALA A 350 5.07 32.78 5.59
N GLY A 351 4.50 31.59 5.46
CA GLY A 351 3.22 31.34 4.80
C GLY A 351 3.26 31.36 3.26
N THR A 352 4.36 31.81 2.64
CA THR A 352 4.50 31.76 1.18
C THR A 352 4.84 30.33 0.75
N THR A 353 4.23 29.87 -0.35
CA THR A 353 4.53 28.57 -0.94
C THR A 353 5.84 28.63 -1.73
N TYR A 354 6.72 27.69 -1.44
CA TYR A 354 7.97 27.47 -2.14
C TYR A 354 7.96 26.10 -2.80
N GLN A 355 8.71 25.97 -3.88
CA GLN A 355 8.95 24.73 -4.59
C GLN A 355 10.41 24.30 -4.39
N LEU A 356 10.60 23.16 -3.74
CA LEU A 356 11.85 22.41 -3.72
C LEU A 356 11.90 21.53 -4.97
N THR A 357 12.94 21.68 -5.77
CA THR A 357 13.25 20.81 -6.91
C THR A 357 14.63 20.22 -6.68
N LEU A 358 14.82 18.95 -6.96
CA LEU A 358 16.14 18.31 -6.97
C LEU A 358 16.19 17.18 -8.00
N ALA A 359 17.35 16.92 -8.54
CA ALA A 359 17.64 15.72 -9.32
C ALA A 359 18.34 14.70 -8.40
N GLY A 360 17.96 13.44 -8.50
CA GLY A 360 18.56 12.39 -7.69
C GLY A 360 18.40 11.00 -8.29
N GLN A 361 19.23 10.07 -7.83
CA GLN A 361 19.02 8.64 -8.07
C GLN A 361 19.49 7.84 -6.86
N LEU A 362 18.89 6.66 -6.68
CA LEU A 362 19.32 5.67 -5.72
C LEU A 362 20.03 4.53 -6.45
N ARG A 363 21.18 4.08 -5.92
CA ARG A 363 21.89 2.92 -6.47
C ARG A 363 22.21 1.89 -5.39
N GLY A 364 22.29 0.62 -5.80
CA GLY A 364 22.57 -0.53 -4.94
C GLY A 364 23.41 -1.61 -5.64
N VAL A 365 24.01 -2.50 -4.84
CA VAL A 365 24.97 -3.53 -5.30
C VAL A 365 24.44 -4.37 -6.48
N ASP A 366 23.13 -4.62 -6.55
CA ASP A 366 22.51 -5.41 -7.63
C ASP A 366 21.41 -4.67 -8.43
N GLY A 367 21.25 -3.34 -8.26
CA GLY A 367 20.10 -2.59 -8.80
C GLY A 367 18.74 -3.20 -8.45
N GLY A 368 18.69 -3.87 -7.29
CA GLY A 368 17.86 -5.05 -7.06
C GLY A 368 16.35 -4.86 -7.20
N ASP A 369 15.66 -5.99 -7.40
CA ASP A 369 14.21 -6.13 -7.55
C ASP A 369 13.37 -5.53 -6.40
N ASP A 370 14.01 -5.14 -5.29
CA ASP A 370 13.33 -4.53 -4.15
C ASP A 370 13.58 -3.02 -4.01
N THR A 371 12.64 -2.26 -4.56
CA THR A 371 12.58 -0.79 -4.51
C THR A 371 12.38 -0.20 -3.11
N HIS A 372 12.11 -1.01 -2.08
CA HIS A 372 11.77 -0.51 -0.74
C HIS A 372 12.96 -0.51 0.22
N ARG A 373 14.09 -1.09 -0.21
CA ARG A 373 15.33 -1.22 0.57
C ARG A 373 15.97 0.14 0.89
N PHE A 374 15.88 1.05 -0.07
CA PHE A 374 16.46 2.39 0.01
C PHE A 374 15.36 3.41 -0.22
N ALA A 375 15.45 4.52 0.50
CA ALA A 375 14.59 5.68 0.26
C ALA A 375 15.43 6.95 0.31
N ALA A 376 15.01 7.96 -0.45
CA ALA A 376 15.46 9.33 -0.26
C ALA A 376 14.35 10.10 0.45
N GLN A 377 14.72 11.02 1.34
CA GLN A 377 13.77 11.84 2.08
C GLN A 377 14.24 13.28 2.16
N TRP A 378 13.28 14.20 2.26
CA TRP A 378 13.53 15.60 2.61
C TRP A 378 12.74 15.98 3.85
N GLY A 379 13.16 17.05 4.51
CA GLY A 379 12.47 17.61 5.67
C GLY A 379 13.02 18.98 6.03
N TYR A 380 12.44 19.63 7.03
CA TYR A 380 12.95 20.91 7.51
C TYR A 380 12.67 21.16 8.99
N THR A 381 13.51 21.97 9.61
CA THR A 381 13.22 22.60 10.90
C THR A 381 12.92 24.08 10.69
N SER A 382 12.14 24.69 11.59
CA SER A 382 11.96 26.14 11.62
C SER A 382 13.13 26.82 12.34
N GLY A 383 13.60 27.96 11.82
CA GLY A 383 14.76 28.66 12.35
C GLY A 383 16.08 27.99 11.96
N GLY A 384 17.11 28.18 12.77
CA GLY A 384 18.48 27.73 12.49
C GLY A 384 18.88 26.38 13.09
N GLU A 385 17.92 25.52 13.48
CA GLU A 385 18.15 24.22 14.11
C GLU A 385 18.73 23.18 13.13
N THR A 386 19.98 22.78 13.34
CA THR A 386 20.73 21.89 12.45
C THR A 386 20.72 20.42 12.90
N ASP A 387 20.15 20.11 14.06
CA ASP A 387 20.01 18.73 14.52
C ASP A 387 18.93 17.99 13.72
N TRP A 388 19.36 17.07 12.86
CA TRP A 388 18.49 16.27 12.00
C TRP A 388 17.52 15.39 12.79
N ALA A 389 17.85 15.02 14.03
CA ALA A 389 16.98 14.20 14.87
C ALA A 389 15.71 14.96 15.30
N LYS A 390 15.70 16.29 15.20
CA LYS A 390 14.55 17.15 15.52
C LYS A 390 13.64 17.42 14.31
N VAL A 391 13.98 16.89 13.14
CA VAL A 391 13.12 16.98 11.96
C VAL A 391 11.91 16.08 12.15
N GLY A 392 10.76 16.67 12.46
CA GLY A 392 9.50 15.95 12.69
C GLY A 392 8.67 15.67 11.43
N ASN A 393 9.11 16.16 10.27
CA ASN A 393 8.32 16.20 9.04
C ASN A 393 9.04 15.56 7.83
N TRP A 394 9.78 14.48 8.06
CA TRP A 394 10.40 13.71 6.97
C TRP A 394 9.37 13.25 5.94
N GLN A 395 9.65 13.49 4.67
CA GLN A 395 8.82 13.10 3.54
C GLN A 395 9.65 12.37 2.50
N GLY A 396 9.09 11.32 1.90
CA GLY A 396 9.74 10.57 0.81
C GLY A 396 9.97 11.45 -0.42
N ILE A 397 11.09 11.20 -1.09
CA ILE A 397 11.40 11.72 -2.42
C ILE A 397 11.36 10.54 -3.38
N ASP A 398 10.48 10.60 -4.38
CA ASP A 398 10.47 9.62 -5.47
C ASP A 398 11.60 9.95 -6.45
N LEU A 399 12.63 9.10 -6.44
CA LEU A 399 13.78 9.19 -7.35
C LEU A 399 13.75 8.08 -8.41
N GLY A 400 12.59 7.45 -8.63
CA GLY A 400 12.45 6.35 -9.56
C GLY A 400 13.04 5.03 -9.04
N PRO A 401 13.34 4.08 -9.94
CA PRO A 401 13.86 2.77 -9.55
C PRO A 401 15.28 2.87 -8.97
N ILE A 402 15.66 1.85 -8.19
CA ILE A 402 17.04 1.71 -7.70
C ILE A 402 17.89 1.13 -8.81
N HIS A 403 18.97 1.81 -9.19
CA HIS A 403 19.88 1.36 -10.26
C HIS A 403 21.07 0.55 -9.72
N PRO A 404 21.70 -0.32 -10.53
CA PRO A 404 22.97 -0.92 -10.16
C PRO A 404 24.06 0.14 -9.97
N ARG A 405 24.93 0.00 -8.97
CA ARG A 405 26.08 0.92 -8.79
C ARG A 405 26.98 0.97 -10.02
N THR A 406 27.15 -0.16 -10.70
CA THR A 406 28.00 -0.33 -11.89
C THR A 406 27.33 0.10 -13.20
N ALA A 407 26.03 0.36 -13.18
CA ALA A 407 25.25 0.76 -14.34
C ALA A 407 24.21 1.83 -13.92
N PRO A 408 24.67 3.05 -13.60
CA PRO A 408 23.77 4.11 -13.14
C PRO A 408 22.73 4.45 -14.22
N GLY A 409 21.52 4.74 -13.76
CA GLY A 409 20.44 5.23 -14.62
C GLY A 409 20.35 6.75 -14.61
N PRO A 410 19.46 7.34 -15.42
CA PRO A 410 19.28 8.79 -15.44
C PRO A 410 18.79 9.29 -14.08
N MET A 411 19.26 10.47 -13.66
CA MET A 411 18.72 11.15 -12.49
C MET A 411 17.24 11.48 -12.68
N ALA A 412 16.42 11.14 -11.70
CA ALA A 412 15.02 11.54 -11.64
C ALA A 412 14.89 12.93 -11.01
N THR A 413 14.00 13.76 -11.57
CA THR A 413 13.68 15.07 -11.00
C THR A 413 12.48 14.97 -10.07
N ALA A 414 12.69 15.27 -8.79
CA ALA A 414 11.63 15.36 -7.81
C ALA A 414 11.26 16.82 -7.54
N THR A 415 9.97 17.10 -7.37
CA THR A 415 9.45 18.43 -7.07
C THR A 415 8.44 18.37 -5.94
N VAL A 416 8.65 19.18 -4.89
CA VAL A 416 7.76 19.28 -3.74
C VAL A 416 7.42 20.73 -3.46
N LYS A 417 6.17 21.01 -3.11
CA LYS A 417 5.71 22.35 -2.71
C LYS A 417 5.37 22.36 -1.23
N PHE A 418 5.83 23.38 -0.50
CA PHE A 418 5.48 23.58 0.90
C PHE A 418 5.38 25.07 1.25
N SER A 419 4.61 25.41 2.27
CA SER A 419 4.56 26.77 2.80
C SER A 419 5.67 26.96 3.82
N ALA A 420 6.50 27.98 3.66
CA ALA A 420 7.59 28.25 4.60
C ALA A 420 7.02 28.56 5.99
N PRO A 421 7.43 27.85 7.06
CA PRO A 421 6.91 28.08 8.41
C PRO A 421 7.45 29.39 9.03
N ALA A 422 8.60 29.85 8.57
CA ALA A 422 9.32 31.01 9.08
C ALA A 422 10.17 31.64 7.97
N SER A 423 10.79 32.78 8.25
CA SER A 423 11.75 33.42 7.35
C SER A 423 13.10 32.72 7.25
N GLU A 424 13.35 31.79 8.18
CA GLU A 424 14.53 30.95 8.24
C GLU A 424 14.10 29.50 8.48
N ILE A 425 14.70 28.56 7.74
CA ILE A 425 14.58 27.12 7.95
C ILE A 425 15.95 26.47 7.81
N VAL A 426 16.08 25.24 8.30
CA VAL A 426 17.14 24.34 7.85
C VAL A 426 16.51 23.26 6.98
N LEU A 427 16.91 23.20 5.72
CA LEU A 427 16.51 22.16 4.77
C LEU A 427 17.40 20.94 4.94
N PHE A 428 16.81 19.75 5.02
CA PHE A 428 17.53 18.48 5.09
C PHE A 428 17.13 17.57 3.93
N ILE A 429 18.11 16.86 3.37
CA ILE A 429 17.92 15.79 2.40
C ILE A 429 18.77 14.59 2.86
N ARG A 430 18.20 13.39 2.89
CA ARG A 430 18.92 12.18 3.32
C ARG A 430 18.63 10.97 2.46
N GLY A 431 19.61 10.08 2.42
CA GLY A 431 19.41 8.68 2.15
C GLY A 431 18.98 7.95 3.42
N TRP A 432 18.06 7.02 3.26
CA TRP A 432 17.60 6.09 4.27
C TRP A 432 17.83 4.68 3.74
N LYS A 433 18.90 4.06 4.23
CA LYS A 433 19.15 2.64 4.05
C LYS A 433 18.46 1.90 5.18
N LYS A 434 17.47 1.10 4.85
CA LYS A 434 16.68 0.39 5.84
C LYS A 434 17.36 -0.93 6.25
N TRP A 435 17.20 -1.30 7.52
CA TRP A 435 17.56 -2.61 8.09
C TRP A 435 19.01 -3.07 8.00
N GLY A 436 20.00 -2.16 8.06
CA GLY A 436 21.35 -2.48 8.54
C GLY A 436 22.08 -3.66 7.88
N THR A 437 21.64 -4.14 6.72
CA THR A 437 22.13 -5.38 6.14
C THR A 437 23.64 -5.29 5.90
N THR A 438 24.40 -6.22 6.47
CA THR A 438 25.87 -6.15 6.62
C THR A 438 26.65 -6.34 5.31
N GLU A 439 25.95 -6.42 4.17
CA GLU A 439 26.51 -6.79 2.87
C GLU A 439 25.97 -5.94 1.70
N THR A 440 25.28 -4.84 1.99
CA THR A 440 24.68 -4.01 0.93
C THR A 440 25.02 -2.54 1.10
N GLU A 441 25.48 -1.94 0.01
CA GLU A 441 25.81 -0.53 -0.11
C GLU A 441 24.64 0.20 -0.78
N MET A 442 24.40 1.44 -0.33
CA MET A 442 23.46 2.37 -0.95
C MET A 442 24.21 3.62 -1.37
N ASP A 443 24.03 4.02 -2.62
CA ASP A 443 24.43 5.34 -3.09
C ASP A 443 23.19 6.22 -3.27
N LEU A 444 23.26 7.46 -2.79
CA LEU A 444 22.35 8.54 -3.15
C LEU A 444 23.16 9.62 -3.86
N ASN A 445 22.91 9.78 -5.16
CA ASN A 445 23.43 10.91 -5.92
C ASN A 445 22.39 12.03 -5.90
N LEU A 446 22.86 13.26 -5.69
CA LEU A 446 22.04 14.48 -5.64
C LEU A 446 22.66 15.56 -6.52
N ASP A 447 21.81 16.28 -7.24
CA ASP A 447 22.21 17.42 -8.05
C ASP A 447 21.03 18.39 -8.27
N SER A 448 21.30 19.58 -8.79
CA SER A 448 20.30 20.57 -9.21
C SER A 448 19.27 20.92 -8.13
N ILE A 449 19.71 20.95 -6.87
CA ILE A 449 18.85 21.30 -5.73
C ILE A 449 18.52 22.79 -5.78
N SER A 450 17.23 23.12 -5.81
CA SER A 450 16.76 24.48 -5.84
C SER A 450 15.51 24.66 -5.00
N LEU A 451 15.40 25.84 -4.39
CA LEU A 451 14.20 26.26 -3.67
C LEU A 451 13.78 27.61 -4.23
N THR A 452 12.62 27.66 -4.88
CA THR A 452 12.12 28.88 -5.53
C THR A 452 10.74 29.26 -4.99
N ALA A 453 10.48 30.56 -4.89
CA ALA A 453 9.16 31.05 -4.49
C ALA A 453 8.13 30.80 -5.62
N CYS A 454 6.90 30.48 -5.25
CA CYS A 454 5.79 30.41 -6.19
C CYS A 454 5.12 31.78 -6.31
N THR A 455 5.13 32.36 -7.51
CA THR A 455 4.46 33.63 -7.80
C THR A 455 3.06 33.37 -8.34
N GLY A 456 2.09 33.85 -7.58
CA GLY A 456 0.67 33.73 -7.83
C GLY A 456 0.00 34.23 -6.58
N THR A 457 -0.75 35.32 -6.69
CA THR A 457 -1.50 35.92 -5.58
C THR A 457 -2.57 34.94 -5.13
N THR A 458 -2.20 33.99 -4.28
CA THR A 458 -3.10 33.64 -3.20
C THR A 458 -2.82 34.66 -2.12
N THR A 459 -3.54 35.79 -2.18
CA THR A 459 -3.87 36.49 -0.94
C THR A 459 -4.38 35.41 -0.01
N THR A 460 -3.62 35.12 1.04
CA THR A 460 -4.00 34.24 2.13
C THR A 460 -5.45 34.57 2.47
N PRO A 461 -6.44 33.68 2.19
CA PRO A 461 -7.66 33.77 2.96
C PRO A 461 -7.19 33.64 4.41
N PRO A 462 -7.75 34.42 5.34
CA PRO A 462 -7.35 34.34 6.75
C PRO A 462 -7.21 32.87 7.14
N SER A 463 -6.21 32.54 7.95
CA SER A 463 -5.98 31.19 8.45
C SER A 463 -7.13 30.79 9.38
N THR A 464 -8.32 30.61 8.82
CA THR A 464 -9.44 29.96 9.44
C THR A 464 -9.26 28.49 9.18
N THR A 465 -8.74 27.82 10.21
CA THR A 465 -8.82 26.38 10.30
C THR A 465 -10.19 26.02 10.88
N CYS A 466 -10.77 24.92 10.39
CA CYS A 466 -11.93 24.31 11.04
C CYS A 466 -11.54 22.90 11.49
N GLN A 467 -12.09 22.42 12.60
CA GLN A 467 -11.84 21.07 13.07
C GLN A 467 -12.86 20.10 12.47
N TYR A 468 -12.37 18.95 12.04
CA TYR A 468 -13.19 17.85 11.57
C TYR A 468 -12.84 16.58 12.34
N VAL A 469 -13.80 16.03 13.07
CA VAL A 469 -13.65 14.74 13.74
C VAL A 469 -13.95 13.65 12.72
N VAL A 470 -12.95 12.82 12.41
CA VAL A 470 -13.07 11.69 11.48
C VAL A 470 -14.15 10.73 11.96
N LYS A 471 -15.05 10.37 11.06
CA LYS A 471 -16.20 9.48 11.31
C LYS A 471 -15.98 8.11 10.66
N PRO A 472 -16.74 7.09 11.08
CA PRO A 472 -16.71 5.78 10.41
C PRO A 472 -16.98 5.92 8.91
N GLY A 473 -16.09 5.36 8.08
CA GLY A 473 -16.19 5.40 6.62
C GLY A 473 -15.57 6.62 5.95
N ASP A 474 -15.02 7.57 6.70
CA ASP A 474 -14.29 8.70 6.12
C ASP A 474 -12.93 8.26 5.54
N SER A 475 -12.50 8.93 4.47
CA SER A 475 -11.14 8.87 3.96
C SER A 475 -10.55 10.27 3.86
N LEU A 476 -9.22 10.41 3.94
CA LEU A 476 -8.56 11.72 3.82
C LEU A 476 -8.88 12.37 2.46
N ALA A 477 -9.01 11.56 1.40
CA ALA A 477 -9.44 11.98 0.08
C ALA A 477 -10.86 12.57 0.09
N TRP A 478 -11.80 11.89 0.72
CA TRP A 478 -13.18 12.35 0.83
C TRP A 478 -13.29 13.62 1.68
N ILE A 479 -12.59 13.68 2.81
CA ILE A 479 -12.56 14.87 3.68
C ILE A 479 -11.93 16.06 2.93
N ALA A 480 -10.79 15.86 2.28
CA ALA A 480 -10.13 16.92 1.52
C ALA A 480 -11.04 17.47 0.41
N GLN A 481 -11.67 16.57 -0.36
CA GLN A 481 -12.64 16.94 -1.39
C GLN A 481 -13.83 17.71 -0.82
N LYS A 482 -14.39 17.24 0.30
CA LYS A 482 -15.53 17.87 0.98
C LYS A 482 -15.24 19.31 1.40
N TYR A 483 -14.02 19.58 1.84
CA TYR A 483 -13.61 20.90 2.31
C TYR A 483 -12.87 21.74 1.27
N GLY A 484 -12.80 21.28 0.01
CA GLY A 484 -12.16 22.02 -1.07
C GLY A 484 -10.65 22.21 -0.89
N VAL A 485 -9.99 21.32 -0.15
CA VAL A 485 -8.54 21.31 0.06
C VAL A 485 -7.91 20.11 -0.66
N THR A 486 -6.60 20.13 -0.88
CA THR A 486 -5.91 18.95 -1.42
C THR A 486 -5.61 17.95 -0.30
N VAL A 487 -5.56 16.66 -0.66
CA VAL A 487 -5.20 15.58 0.27
C VAL A 487 -3.84 15.84 0.91
N GLN A 488 -2.89 16.30 0.11
CA GLN A 488 -1.53 16.63 0.55
C GLN A 488 -1.50 17.85 1.48
N ALA A 489 -2.28 18.90 1.21
CA ALA A 489 -2.37 20.04 2.10
C ALA A 489 -3.02 19.66 3.44
N LEU A 490 -4.08 18.84 3.40
CA LEU A 490 -4.73 18.32 4.60
C LEU A 490 -3.81 17.40 5.41
N ALA A 491 -3.06 16.53 4.73
CA ALA A 491 -2.11 15.62 5.36
C ALA A 491 -0.96 16.38 6.02
N ALA A 492 -0.34 17.31 5.30
CA ALA A 492 0.76 18.13 5.78
C ALA A 492 0.35 18.97 7.00
N HIS A 493 -0.88 19.50 7.02
CA HIS A 493 -1.37 20.32 8.13
C HIS A 493 -1.69 19.51 9.40
N ASN A 494 -1.78 18.18 9.28
CA ASN A 494 -2.12 17.27 10.38
C ASN A 494 -1.01 16.26 10.68
N SER A 495 0.20 16.47 10.11
CA SER A 495 1.34 15.55 10.25
C SER A 495 0.99 14.10 9.89
N ILE A 496 0.11 13.92 8.90
CA ILE A 496 -0.31 12.59 8.42
C ILE A 496 0.70 12.14 7.36
N TYR A 497 1.53 11.17 7.74
CA TYR A 497 2.57 10.62 6.87
C TYR A 497 1.99 9.73 5.77
N ASN A 498 1.00 8.89 6.11
CA ASN A 498 0.28 8.06 5.15
C ASN A 498 -1.13 8.61 4.91
N VAL A 499 -1.33 9.22 3.74
CA VAL A 499 -2.60 9.85 3.35
C VAL A 499 -3.77 8.86 3.25
N ASN A 500 -3.49 7.55 3.21
CA ASN A 500 -4.50 6.51 3.18
C ASN A 500 -4.95 6.05 4.57
N ILE A 501 -4.33 6.56 5.65
CA ILE A 501 -4.61 6.15 7.03
C ILE A 501 -5.05 7.35 7.86
N ILE A 502 -6.29 7.31 8.34
CA ILE A 502 -6.87 8.21 9.34
C ILE A 502 -7.69 7.42 10.35
N TYR A 503 -7.76 7.88 11.60
CA TYR A 503 -8.43 7.16 12.69
C TYR A 503 -9.78 7.78 13.01
N ILE A 504 -10.80 6.96 13.29
CA ILE A 504 -12.10 7.45 13.74
C ILE A 504 -11.92 8.21 15.07
N GLY A 505 -12.52 9.38 15.18
CA GLY A 505 -12.32 10.29 16.32
C GLY A 505 -11.09 11.20 16.19
N GLN A 506 -10.20 10.96 15.22
CA GLN A 506 -9.08 11.85 14.93
C GLN A 506 -9.61 13.24 14.57
N VAL A 507 -9.10 14.26 15.24
CA VAL A 507 -9.45 15.66 14.95
C VAL A 507 -8.49 16.18 13.90
N LEU A 508 -8.99 16.37 12.69
CA LEU A 508 -8.25 17.00 11.60
C LEU A 508 -8.46 18.51 11.63
N THR A 509 -7.35 19.23 11.59
CA THR A 509 -7.29 20.67 11.34
C THR A 509 -7.36 20.88 9.84
N ILE A 510 -8.51 21.35 9.35
CA ILE A 510 -8.73 21.60 7.93
C ILE A 510 -8.27 23.03 7.58
N PRO A 511 -7.31 23.23 6.67
CA PRO A 511 -6.84 24.56 6.30
C PRO A 511 -7.83 25.29 5.36
N GLY A 512 -7.96 26.63 5.49
CA GLY A 512 -8.65 27.47 4.50
C GLY A 512 -10.18 27.41 4.49
N CYS A 513 -10.79 27.00 5.60
CA CYS A 513 -12.22 26.82 5.75
C CYS A 513 -12.90 28.19 5.96
N SER A 514 -13.57 28.74 4.94
CA SER A 514 -14.41 29.95 5.05
C SER A 514 -15.86 29.63 4.67
N THR A 515 -16.74 29.74 5.66
CA THR A 515 -18.22 29.68 5.62
C THR A 515 -18.90 28.32 5.39
N ALA A 516 -19.35 27.71 6.49
CA ALA A 516 -20.70 27.15 6.69
C ALA A 516 -20.97 27.09 8.21
N PRO A 517 -22.22 27.27 8.68
CA PRO A 517 -22.51 27.70 10.04
C PRO A 517 -22.07 26.67 11.08
N ALA A 518 -21.70 27.15 12.27
CA ALA A 518 -21.62 26.32 13.47
C ALA A 518 -22.87 25.43 13.52
N PRO A 519 -22.74 24.11 13.79
CA PRO A 519 -23.91 23.26 13.88
C PRO A 519 -24.81 23.83 14.97
N THR A 520 -25.98 24.33 14.57
CA THR A 520 -27.06 24.62 15.49
C THR A 520 -27.35 23.32 16.21
N ALA A 521 -27.11 23.30 17.52
CA ALA A 521 -27.48 22.19 18.38
C ALA A 521 -29.00 21.96 18.22
N THR A 522 -29.35 21.00 17.38
CA THR A 522 -30.69 20.40 17.38
C THR A 522 -30.60 19.26 18.39
N PRO A 523 -31.43 19.27 19.46
CA PRO A 523 -31.30 18.30 20.53
C PRO A 523 -31.55 16.89 20.00
N ALA A 524 -30.61 15.99 20.22
CA ALA A 524 -30.86 14.55 20.13
C ALA A 524 -31.87 14.17 21.23
N PRO A 525 -32.78 13.21 20.96
CA PRO A 525 -33.82 12.81 21.92
C PRO A 525 -33.19 12.36 23.24
N ALA A 526 -33.82 12.79 24.33
CA ALA A 526 -33.39 12.54 25.70
C ALA A 526 -33.14 11.04 25.95
N VAL A 527 -31.87 10.68 26.02
CA VAL A 527 -31.42 9.56 26.84
C VAL A 527 -30.90 10.19 28.11
N THR A 528 -31.51 9.87 29.24
CA THR A 528 -31.18 10.39 30.56
C THR A 528 -29.73 10.07 30.91
N VAL A 529 -28.84 11.05 30.71
CA VAL A 529 -27.49 11.07 31.28
C VAL A 529 -27.55 11.66 32.67
N THR A 530 -27.18 10.85 33.66
CA THR A 530 -26.82 11.30 35.01
C THR A 530 -25.53 12.13 34.91
N PRO A 531 -25.41 13.29 35.59
CA PRO A 531 -24.25 14.15 35.44
C PRO A 531 -22.99 13.56 36.08
N ALA A 532 -21.86 13.78 35.42
CA ALA A 532 -20.52 13.40 35.87
C ALA A 532 -20.11 14.19 37.14
N PRO A 533 -19.45 13.54 38.12
CA PRO A 533 -18.94 14.24 39.30
C PRO A 533 -17.65 15.01 38.98
N THR A 534 -17.44 16.07 39.77
CA THR A 534 -16.24 16.90 39.78
C THR A 534 -15.12 16.19 40.56
N PRO A 535 -13.84 16.27 40.15
CA PRO A 535 -12.76 15.47 40.76
C PRO A 535 -12.54 15.83 42.22
N THR A 536 -12.61 14.82 43.09
CA THR A 536 -12.31 14.94 44.53
C THR A 536 -10.87 14.51 44.81
N PRO A 537 -10.01 15.34 45.41
CA PRO A 537 -8.66 14.93 45.82
C PRO A 537 -8.72 13.95 46.99
N GLY A 538 -8.29 12.70 46.78
CA GLY A 538 -8.19 11.72 47.88
C GLY A 538 -8.25 10.23 47.52
N MET A 539 -8.31 9.81 46.25
CA MET A 539 -8.35 8.38 45.89
C MET A 539 -6.96 7.79 45.64
N THR A 540 -6.63 6.72 46.36
CA THR A 540 -5.48 5.87 46.06
C THR A 540 -5.68 5.19 44.69
N PRO A 541 -4.74 5.34 43.72
CA PRO A 541 -4.88 4.73 42.41
C PRO A 541 -4.99 3.20 42.56
N THR A 542 -6.04 2.62 41.99
CA THR A 542 -6.14 1.17 41.88
C THR A 542 -5.33 0.75 40.67
N THR A 543 -4.32 -0.08 40.88
CA THR A 543 -3.50 -0.62 39.79
C THR A 543 -4.03 -1.98 39.34
N TYR A 544 -3.97 -2.24 38.04
CA TYR A 544 -4.30 -3.53 37.44
C TYR A 544 -3.08 -4.09 36.71
N THR A 545 -2.65 -5.29 37.09
CA THR A 545 -1.60 -6.00 36.36
C THR A 545 -2.22 -6.76 35.22
N VAL A 546 -1.83 -6.45 33.99
CA VAL A 546 -2.28 -7.09 32.76
C VAL A 546 -2.03 -8.59 32.84
N GLN A 547 -3.08 -9.38 32.64
CA GLN A 547 -3.05 -10.83 32.64
C GLN A 547 -2.95 -11.37 31.21
N PRO A 548 -2.51 -12.63 31.02
CA PRO A 548 -2.58 -13.29 29.73
C PRO A 548 -4.01 -13.24 29.15
N GLY A 549 -4.14 -12.75 27.92
CA GLY A 549 -5.42 -12.64 27.22
C GLY A 549 -6.17 -11.32 27.43
N ASP A 550 -5.63 -10.40 28.25
CA ASP A 550 -6.20 -9.06 28.36
C ASP A 550 -5.91 -8.21 27.11
N SER A 551 -6.89 -7.40 26.72
CA SER A 551 -6.69 -6.23 25.86
C SER A 551 -6.97 -4.96 26.66
N LEU A 552 -6.41 -3.83 26.25
CA LEU A 552 -6.67 -2.56 26.94
C LEU A 552 -8.17 -2.21 26.91
N SER A 553 -8.86 -2.58 25.82
CA SER A 553 -10.32 -2.41 25.67
C SER A 553 -11.13 -3.31 26.59
N ALA A 554 -10.73 -4.57 26.78
CA ALA A 554 -11.40 -5.49 27.70
C ALA A 554 -11.16 -5.09 29.16
N ILE A 555 -9.95 -4.63 29.49
CA ILE A 555 -9.63 -4.06 30.80
C ILE A 555 -10.46 -2.79 31.04
N ALA A 556 -10.48 -1.87 30.08
CA ALA A 556 -11.26 -0.64 30.17
C ALA A 556 -12.76 -0.92 30.39
N ALA A 557 -13.34 -1.81 29.59
CA ALA A 557 -14.72 -2.25 29.74
C ALA A 557 -14.98 -2.92 31.11
N ARG A 558 -14.05 -3.77 31.58
CA ARG A 558 -14.12 -4.42 32.90
C ARG A 558 -14.17 -3.42 34.04
N PHE A 559 -13.44 -2.31 33.92
CA PHE A 559 -13.38 -1.27 34.93
C PHE A 559 -14.36 -0.11 34.68
N GLY A 560 -15.17 -0.20 33.63
CA GLY A 560 -16.14 0.85 33.27
C GLY A 560 -15.49 2.17 32.86
N VAL A 561 -14.24 2.15 32.42
CA VAL A 561 -13.50 3.34 31.98
C VAL A 561 -13.38 3.35 30.47
N ASP A 562 -13.24 4.55 29.88
CA ASP A 562 -12.94 4.66 28.46
C ASP A 562 -11.54 4.12 28.16
N VAL A 563 -11.42 3.32 27.09
CA VAL A 563 -10.14 2.68 26.71
C VAL A 563 -9.07 3.68 26.33
N TYR A 564 -9.45 4.80 25.72
CA TYR A 564 -8.51 5.85 25.32
C TYR A 564 -8.08 6.69 26.53
N TYR A 565 -8.99 6.96 27.46
CA TYR A 565 -8.64 7.62 28.73
C TYR A 565 -7.71 6.75 29.59
N LEU A 566 -7.99 5.44 29.66
CA LEU A 566 -7.10 4.46 30.30
C LEU A 566 -5.71 4.43 29.64
N ALA A 567 -5.65 4.47 28.31
CA ALA A 567 -4.38 4.51 27.57
C ALA A 567 -3.58 5.78 27.90
N GLN A 568 -4.24 6.93 27.88
CA GLN A 568 -3.63 8.24 28.12
C GLN A 568 -3.02 8.33 29.52
N VAL A 569 -3.75 7.92 30.56
CA VAL A 569 -3.29 7.95 31.96
C VAL A 569 -2.07 7.04 32.17
N ASN A 570 -1.91 6.02 31.33
CA ASN A 570 -0.82 5.06 31.40
C ASN A 570 0.30 5.29 30.37
N GLY A 571 0.27 6.40 29.62
CA GLY A 571 1.27 6.69 28.59
C GLY A 571 1.32 5.65 27.47
N ILE A 572 0.22 4.93 27.23
CA ILE A 572 0.12 3.90 26.21
C ILE A 572 -0.27 4.57 24.89
N TRP A 573 0.70 4.61 23.97
CA TRP A 573 0.56 5.25 22.66
C TRP A 573 -0.15 4.36 21.63
N ASN A 574 -0.16 3.04 21.84
CA ASN A 574 -0.90 2.09 21.03
C ASN A 574 -1.82 1.25 21.92
N ILE A 575 -3.13 1.52 21.85
CA ILE A 575 -4.16 0.87 22.68
C ILE A 575 -4.28 -0.64 22.44
N ASN A 576 -3.76 -1.14 21.31
CA ASN A 576 -3.74 -2.56 20.98
C ASN A 576 -2.51 -3.28 21.54
N ILE A 577 -1.59 -2.56 22.19
CA ILE A 577 -0.35 -3.11 22.74
C ILE A 577 -0.31 -2.84 24.24
N ILE A 578 -0.52 -3.91 25.00
CA ILE A 578 -0.21 -3.99 26.43
C ILE A 578 0.55 -5.28 26.69
N TYR A 579 1.46 -5.25 27.66
CA TYR A 579 2.29 -6.41 28.00
C TYR A 579 1.74 -7.13 29.21
N VAL A 580 1.71 -8.46 29.17
CA VAL A 580 1.40 -9.27 30.37
C VAL A 580 2.38 -8.89 31.48
N GLY A 581 1.86 -8.63 32.69
CA GLY A 581 2.63 -8.12 33.81
C GLY A 581 2.76 -6.59 33.87
N GLN A 582 2.36 -5.87 32.82
CA GLN A 582 2.29 -4.40 32.84
C GLN A 582 1.29 -3.94 33.89
N VAL A 583 1.66 -2.96 34.71
CA VAL A 583 0.80 -2.40 35.75
C VAL A 583 0.14 -1.13 35.22
N LEU A 584 -1.18 -1.15 35.09
CA LEU A 584 -1.99 -0.03 34.65
C LEU A 584 -2.58 0.69 35.86
N VAL A 585 -2.43 2.01 35.92
CA VAL A 585 -3.21 2.90 36.77
C VAL A 585 -4.63 2.96 36.20
N ILE A 586 -5.60 2.41 36.92
CA ILE A 586 -7.01 2.49 36.52
C ILE A 586 -7.59 3.80 37.07
N PRO A 587 -7.97 4.77 36.22
CA PRO A 587 -8.65 5.98 36.66
C PRO A 587 -10.01 5.60 37.26
N ARG A 588 -10.43 6.26 38.33
CA ARG A 588 -11.81 6.20 38.83
C ARG A 588 -12.34 7.63 39.02
N ASP A 589 -13.65 7.76 38.92
CA ASP A 589 -14.40 9.02 39.08
C ASP A 589 -14.27 9.63 40.48
#